data_AF-A0A1F2R3X0-F1
#
_entry.id   AF-A0A1F2R3X0-F1
#
_cell.length_a   1.000
_cell.length_b   1.000
_cell.length_c   1.000
_cell.angle_alpha   90.00
_cell.angle_beta   90.00
_cell.angle_gamma   90.00
#
_symmetry.space_group_name_H-M   'P 1'
#
loop_
_entity.id
_entity.type
_entity.pdbx_description
1 polymer ?
#
loop_
_entity_poly.entity_id
_entity_poly.type
_entity_poly.pdbx_seq_one_letter_code
_entity_poly.pdbx_strand_id
1 'polypeptide(L)'
;MWTTGNWERPVLSWTEILDFLSKYGTLILATYGIIQVWLIAIWKHFIWSSRLSIFKTGRIEVSYSNFGPTLALNGTLRAERKTVFVREITVTLTKQRDGSVHRFEWTAFRSTQLRIAASDPITLELPAGFNVSFDHPYRYHIFFSDRQTRTELEAPLLKLQEAWRRYLISKRDEIAKGLNTPGQTQETFTAYLYDSEFARNSSEHHEAWDVLTRRNYWDGGSYRLRFVAQTSAPERDFAAEWSFSLTEQDFEALRLNAVSTLREICLGQVQYFFALPDYE
;
A
#
# COMPACT_ATOMS: atom_id res chain seq x y z
N MET A 1 37.76 -45.60 52.85
CA MET A 1 38.59 -44.46 53.29
C MET A 1 38.10 -43.24 52.52
N TRP A 2 37.11 -42.55 53.07
CA TRP A 2 36.56 -41.30 52.52
C TRP A 2 36.55 -40.30 53.67
N THR A 3 37.46 -39.33 53.65
CA THR A 3 37.50 -38.24 54.63
C THR A 3 36.56 -37.14 54.15
N THR A 4 35.44 -36.99 54.84
CA THR A 4 34.52 -35.86 54.70
C THR A 4 35.21 -34.61 55.25
N GLY A 5 35.68 -33.72 54.37
CA GLY A 5 36.18 -32.40 54.75
C GLY A 5 35.04 -31.53 55.28
N ASN A 6 35.14 -31.13 56.54
CA ASN A 6 34.28 -30.12 57.15
C ASN A 6 34.65 -28.76 56.56
N TRP A 7 33.79 -28.23 55.69
CA TRP A 7 33.87 -26.85 55.23
C TRP A 7 33.13 -25.97 56.23
N GLU A 8 33.83 -25.47 57.25
CA GLU A 8 33.30 -24.39 58.08
C GLU A 8 33.15 -23.15 57.19
N ARG A 9 31.91 -22.75 56.92
CA ARG A 9 31.64 -21.51 56.20
C ARG A 9 31.96 -20.35 57.15
N PRO A 10 32.83 -19.40 56.77
CA PRO A 10 33.08 -18.23 57.59
C PRO A 10 31.77 -17.44 57.75
N VAL A 11 31.31 -17.32 58.99
CA VAL A 11 30.17 -16.48 59.36
C VAL A 11 30.74 -15.09 59.63
N LEU A 12 30.49 -14.15 58.72
CA LEU A 12 30.88 -12.74 58.87
C LEU A 12 30.31 -12.18 60.18
N SER A 13 31.16 -11.55 60.99
CA SER A 13 30.74 -10.92 62.24
C SER A 13 30.06 -9.57 61.99
N TRP A 14 29.08 -9.21 62.82
CA TRP A 14 28.34 -7.94 62.70
C TRP A 14 29.24 -6.69 62.74
N THR A 15 30.38 -6.79 63.42
CA THR A 15 31.39 -5.72 63.53
C THR A 15 32.14 -5.50 62.22
N GLU A 16 32.46 -6.55 61.49
CA GLU A 16 33.13 -6.46 60.17
C GLU A 16 32.19 -5.86 59.12
N ILE A 17 30.89 -6.16 59.21
CA ILE A 17 29.87 -5.58 58.33
C ILE A 17 29.71 -4.07 58.59
N LEU A 18 29.73 -3.65 59.85
CA LEU A 18 29.62 -2.23 60.22
C LEU A 18 30.86 -1.43 59.81
N ASP A 19 32.07 -1.98 59.98
CA ASP A 19 33.31 -1.33 59.56
C ASP A 19 33.36 -1.17 58.03
N PHE A 20 32.95 -2.23 57.31
CA PHE A 20 32.82 -2.20 55.85
C PHE A 20 31.81 -1.15 55.34
N LEU A 21 30.63 -1.09 55.96
CA LEU A 21 29.60 -0.09 55.61
C LEU A 21 30.04 1.34 55.93
N SER A 22 30.77 1.57 57.02
CA SER A 22 31.28 2.90 57.36
C SER A 22 32.31 3.39 56.35
N LYS A 23 33.13 2.47 55.82
CA LYS A 23 34.27 2.77 54.95
C LYS A 23 33.91 2.84 53.48
N TYR A 24 32.94 2.05 53.03
CA TYR A 24 32.55 1.94 51.63
C TYR A 24 31.08 2.30 51.34
N GLY A 25 30.26 2.58 52.35
CA GLY A 25 28.83 2.85 52.19
C GLY A 25 28.53 3.99 51.23
N THR A 26 29.27 5.11 51.32
CA THR A 26 29.15 6.25 50.41
C THR A 26 29.55 5.90 48.97
N LEU A 27 30.58 5.06 48.80
CA LEU A 27 31.05 4.62 47.47
C LEU A 27 30.04 3.68 46.80
N ILE A 28 29.42 2.79 47.56
CA ILE A 28 28.37 1.86 47.09
C ILE A 28 27.14 2.66 46.65
N LEU A 29 26.69 3.62 47.46
CA LEU A 29 25.57 4.50 47.13
C LEU A 29 25.83 5.33 45.86
N ALA A 30 27.03 5.89 45.71
CA ALA A 30 27.41 6.64 44.51
C ALA A 30 27.45 5.74 43.26
N THR A 31 28.03 4.55 43.38
CA THR A 31 28.12 3.57 42.28
C THR A 31 26.73 3.09 41.87
N TYR A 32 25.85 2.81 42.83
CA TYR A 32 24.47 2.43 42.57
C TYR A 32 23.69 3.52 41.83
N GLY A 33 23.84 4.78 42.26
CA GLY A 33 23.20 5.91 41.60
C GLY A 33 23.62 6.07 40.13
N ILE A 34 24.91 5.89 39.83
CA ILE A 34 25.43 5.95 38.46
C ILE A 34 24.88 4.79 37.63
N ILE A 35 24.96 3.56 38.12
CA ILE A 35 24.45 2.36 37.42
C ILE A 35 22.96 2.48 37.14
N GLN A 36 22.17 3.00 38.10
CA GLN A 36 20.73 3.17 37.95
C GLN A 36 20.39 4.13 36.80
N VAL A 37 21.11 5.25 36.65
CA VAL A 37 20.91 6.20 35.53
C VAL A 37 21.18 5.53 34.18
N TRP A 38 22.27 4.77 34.07
CA TRP A 38 22.61 4.05 32.84
C TRP A 38 21.63 2.92 32.53
N LEU A 39 21.19 2.15 33.53
CA LEU A 39 20.15 1.11 33.35
C LEU A 39 18.83 1.71 32.86
N ILE A 40 18.40 2.85 33.41
CA ILE A 40 17.18 3.53 32.95
C ILE A 40 17.36 4.08 31.53
N ALA A 41 18.52 4.65 31.21
CA ALA A 41 18.82 5.16 29.87
C ALA A 41 18.83 4.05 28.82
N ILE A 42 19.50 2.93 29.11
CA ILE A 42 19.53 1.73 28.26
C ILE A 42 18.11 1.16 28.09
N TRP A 43 17.35 1.04 29.17
CA TRP A 43 15.97 0.54 29.13
C TRP A 43 15.06 1.44 28.28
N LYS A 44 15.14 2.76 28.46
CA LYS A 44 14.40 3.75 27.66
C LYS A 44 14.85 3.82 26.20
N HIS A 45 16.09 3.45 25.90
CA HIS A 45 16.58 3.41 24.53
C HIS A 45 16.18 2.12 23.81
N PHE A 46 16.29 0.97 24.48
CA PHE A 46 16.14 -0.35 23.85
C PHE A 46 14.71 -0.91 23.91
N ILE A 47 13.97 -0.68 24.99
CA ILE A 47 12.63 -1.28 25.19
C ILE A 47 11.50 -0.29 24.80
N TRP A 48 11.82 1.00 24.76
CA TRP A 48 10.88 2.06 24.37
C TRP A 48 10.85 2.26 22.85
N SER A 49 10.50 1.20 22.12
CA SER A 49 10.33 1.26 20.67
C SER A 49 9.18 2.21 20.31
N SER A 50 9.40 3.06 19.31
CA SER A 50 8.35 3.82 18.64
C SER A 50 7.28 2.87 18.10
N ARG A 51 6.02 3.13 18.45
CA ARG A 51 4.84 2.41 17.93
C ARG A 51 4.07 3.34 17.02
N LEU A 52 3.66 2.82 15.87
CA LEU A 52 2.65 3.44 15.02
C LEU A 52 1.30 2.79 15.36
N SER A 53 0.24 3.58 15.32
CA SER A 53 -1.14 3.12 15.36
C SER A 53 -1.84 3.55 14.08
N ILE A 54 -2.71 2.69 13.58
CA ILE A 54 -3.48 2.92 12.36
C ILE A 54 -4.96 3.00 12.70
N PHE A 55 -5.58 4.09 12.29
CA PHE A 55 -7.03 4.28 12.39
C PHE A 55 -7.61 4.15 11.00
N LYS A 56 -8.38 3.09 10.79
CA LYS A 56 -9.10 2.81 9.54
C LYS A 56 -10.18 3.87 9.35
N THR A 57 -10.35 4.39 8.13
CA THR A 57 -11.42 5.35 7.84
C THR A 57 -11.99 5.07 6.46
N GLY A 58 -13.31 5.19 6.31
CA GLY A 58 -13.98 4.87 5.06
C GLY A 58 -13.92 3.38 4.72
N ARG A 59 -14.00 3.08 3.43
CA ARG A 59 -14.00 1.73 2.87
C ARG A 59 -12.70 1.45 2.12
N ILE A 60 -12.39 0.17 1.93
CA ILE A 60 -11.33 -0.24 1.02
C ILE A 60 -11.84 -0.01 -0.40
N GLU A 61 -11.05 0.59 -1.27
CA GLU A 61 -11.38 0.70 -2.69
C GLU A 61 -10.61 -0.38 -3.44
N VAL A 62 -11.30 -1.30 -4.08
CA VAL A 62 -10.71 -2.36 -4.90
C VAL A 62 -11.02 -2.07 -6.36
N SER A 63 -10.01 -2.13 -7.23
CA SER A 63 -10.21 -1.93 -8.66
C SER A 63 -9.17 -2.65 -9.52
N TYR A 64 -9.33 -2.54 -10.84
CA TYR A 64 -8.44 -3.06 -11.86
C TYR A 64 -8.29 -2.02 -12.97
N SER A 65 -7.07 -1.75 -13.44
CA SER A 65 -6.80 -0.67 -14.41
C SER A 65 -5.57 -0.97 -15.27
N ASN A 66 -5.06 0.00 -16.03
CA ASN A 66 -3.74 -0.06 -16.68
C ASN A 66 -2.57 -0.23 -15.69
N PHE A 67 -2.77 0.01 -14.38
CA PHE A 67 -1.82 -0.34 -13.32
C PHE A 67 -1.95 -1.80 -12.84
N GLY A 68 -2.82 -2.59 -13.46
CA GLY A 68 -3.19 -3.92 -13.00
C GLY A 68 -4.20 -3.88 -11.85
N PRO A 69 -4.19 -4.90 -10.97
CA PRO A 69 -4.97 -4.90 -9.74
C PRO A 69 -4.53 -3.77 -8.83
N THR A 70 -5.51 -3.08 -8.24
CA THR A 70 -5.28 -1.87 -7.45
C THR A 70 -6.11 -1.89 -6.18
N LEU A 71 -5.56 -1.24 -5.15
CA LEU A 71 -6.18 -1.07 -3.84
C LEU A 71 -6.00 0.39 -3.43
N ALA A 72 -7.04 1.06 -2.95
CA ALA A 72 -6.90 2.33 -2.24
C ALA A 72 -7.33 2.18 -0.79
N LEU A 73 -6.47 2.65 0.11
CA LEU A 73 -6.71 2.62 1.55
C LEU A 73 -6.75 4.02 2.11
N ASN A 74 -7.72 4.24 3.00
CA ASN A 74 -7.99 5.49 3.67
C ASN A 74 -7.86 5.33 5.18
N GLY A 75 -7.21 6.30 5.82
CA GLY A 75 -7.07 6.27 7.27
C GLY A 75 -6.14 7.33 7.82
N THR A 76 -5.75 7.13 9.07
CA THR A 76 -4.81 8.00 9.78
C THR A 76 -3.73 7.16 10.45
N LEU A 77 -2.48 7.52 10.23
CA LEU A 77 -1.32 7.00 10.96
C LEU A 77 -1.00 7.96 12.09
N ARG A 78 -0.76 7.42 13.29
CA ARG A 78 -0.32 8.20 14.44
C ARG A 78 0.85 7.53 15.12
N ALA A 79 1.88 8.30 15.44
CA ALA A 79 2.95 7.82 16.28
C ALA A 79 2.55 7.92 17.75
N GLU A 80 2.80 6.89 18.55
CA GLU A 80 2.36 6.88 19.96
C GLU A 80 3.28 7.67 20.89
N ARG A 81 4.57 7.82 20.54
CA ARG A 81 5.59 8.32 21.48
C ARG A 81 6.61 9.27 20.88
N LYS A 82 7.16 8.93 19.72
CA LYS A 82 8.20 9.70 19.03
C LYS A 82 7.85 9.81 17.56
N THR A 83 8.27 10.88 16.91
CA THR A 83 8.12 11.02 15.46
C THR A 83 8.84 9.87 14.75
N VAL A 84 8.15 9.29 13.76
CA VAL A 84 8.64 8.17 12.96
C VAL A 84 8.65 8.61 11.50
N PHE A 85 9.78 8.42 10.83
CA PHE A 85 9.86 8.59 9.39
C PHE A 85 9.45 7.29 8.70
N VAL A 86 8.37 7.33 7.94
CA VAL A 86 7.87 6.22 7.10
C VAL A 86 8.50 6.37 5.73
N ARG A 87 9.29 5.38 5.31
CA ARG A 87 10.00 5.38 4.02
C ARG A 87 9.21 4.71 2.91
N GLU A 88 8.47 3.66 3.25
CA GLU A 88 7.73 2.84 2.29
C GLU A 88 6.52 2.21 2.98
N ILE A 89 5.42 2.05 2.24
CA ILE A 89 4.28 1.26 2.68
C ILE A 89 3.98 0.22 1.62
N THR A 90 3.90 -1.03 2.04
CA THR A 90 3.53 -2.16 1.19
C THR A 90 2.33 -2.88 1.77
N VAL A 91 1.48 -3.37 0.88
CA VAL A 91 0.32 -4.18 1.24
C VAL A 91 0.50 -5.57 0.67
N THR A 92 0.36 -6.58 1.52
CA THR A 92 0.30 -7.97 1.08
C THR A 92 -1.14 -8.43 1.19
N LEU A 93 -1.69 -8.88 0.08
CA LEU A 93 -3.02 -9.46 0.00
C LEU A 93 -2.88 -10.99 -0.07
N THR A 94 -3.63 -11.71 0.74
CA THR A 94 -3.72 -13.16 0.70
C THR A 94 -5.16 -13.56 0.46
N LYS A 95 -5.42 -14.26 -0.64
CA LYS A 95 -6.74 -14.83 -0.90
C LYS A 95 -6.98 -16.02 0.01
N GLN A 96 -8.12 -16.04 0.70
CA GLN A 96 -8.40 -17.14 1.64
C GLN A 96 -8.83 -18.43 0.93
N ARG A 97 -9.31 -18.33 -0.31
CA ARG A 97 -9.79 -19.47 -1.10
C ARG A 97 -8.68 -20.43 -1.53
N ASP A 98 -7.60 -19.91 -2.08
CA ASP A 98 -6.50 -20.69 -2.66
C ASP A 98 -5.12 -20.41 -2.01
N GLY A 99 -5.06 -19.45 -1.08
CA GLY A 99 -3.83 -19.05 -0.41
C GLY A 99 -2.87 -18.24 -1.28
N SER A 100 -3.28 -17.80 -2.47
CA SER A 100 -2.45 -16.97 -3.33
C SER A 100 -2.12 -15.64 -2.66
N VAL A 101 -0.87 -15.19 -2.83
CA VAL A 101 -0.34 -13.99 -2.18
C VAL A 101 0.09 -12.99 -3.24
N HIS A 102 -0.42 -11.77 -3.11
CA HIS A 102 -0.14 -10.67 -4.01
C HIS A 102 0.44 -9.50 -3.23
N ARG A 103 1.46 -8.85 -3.81
CA ARG A 103 2.14 -7.71 -3.19
C ARG A 103 1.76 -6.44 -3.95
N PHE A 104 1.42 -5.42 -3.19
CA PHE A 104 1.04 -4.12 -3.69
C PHE A 104 1.97 -3.07 -3.09
N GLU A 105 2.53 -2.23 -3.95
CA GLU A 105 3.34 -1.08 -3.55
C GLU A 105 2.55 0.22 -3.64
N TRP A 106 2.82 1.13 -2.71
CA TRP A 106 2.26 2.48 -2.79
C TRP A 106 2.68 3.16 -4.09
N THR A 107 1.70 3.62 -4.86
CA THR A 107 1.93 4.11 -6.23
C THR A 107 1.67 5.61 -6.32
N ALA A 108 0.68 6.10 -5.57
CA ALA A 108 0.39 7.52 -5.46
C ALA A 108 -0.32 7.83 -4.13
N PHE A 109 -0.21 9.07 -3.67
CA PHE A 109 -1.13 9.63 -2.69
C PHE A 109 -2.23 10.41 -3.41
N ARG A 110 -3.46 10.24 -2.95
CA ARG A 110 -4.62 10.98 -3.43
C ARG A 110 -4.92 12.09 -2.43
N SER A 111 -5.27 13.27 -2.92
CA SER A 111 -5.76 14.32 -2.02
C SER A 111 -7.06 13.88 -1.34
N THR A 112 -7.22 14.13 -0.05
CA THR A 112 -8.47 13.88 0.69
C THR A 112 -9.48 15.03 0.56
N GLN A 113 -9.33 15.90 -0.45
CA GLN A 113 -10.15 17.10 -0.59
C GLN A 113 -11.51 16.74 -1.19
N LEU A 114 -12.58 17.22 -0.54
CA LEU A 114 -13.93 17.07 -1.04
C LEU A 114 -14.11 17.98 -2.26
N ARG A 115 -14.39 17.37 -3.41
CA ARG A 115 -14.64 18.12 -4.65
C ARG A 115 -16.09 18.61 -4.65
N ILE A 116 -16.26 19.94 -4.67
CA ILE A 116 -17.58 20.57 -4.81
C ILE A 116 -17.92 20.79 -6.30
N ALA A 117 -16.91 20.83 -7.18
CA ALA A 117 -17.06 21.00 -8.63
C ALA A 117 -16.58 19.76 -9.42
N ALA A 118 -17.35 19.37 -10.44
CA ALA A 118 -17.10 18.19 -11.28
C ALA A 118 -15.83 18.29 -12.16
N SER A 119 -15.21 19.47 -12.29
CA SER A 119 -14.07 19.72 -13.19
C SER A 119 -12.68 19.71 -12.55
N ASP A 120 -12.55 19.70 -11.22
CA ASP A 120 -11.21 19.72 -10.59
C ASP A 120 -10.40 18.43 -10.86
N PRO A 121 -9.17 18.48 -11.37
CA PRO A 121 -8.39 17.28 -11.61
C PRO A 121 -8.09 16.55 -10.28
N ILE A 122 -8.19 15.21 -10.28
CA ILE A 122 -7.72 14.41 -9.15
C ILE A 122 -6.22 14.62 -9.06
N THR A 123 -5.77 15.29 -7.99
CA THR A 123 -4.34 15.49 -7.76
C THR A 123 -3.77 14.20 -7.17
N LEU A 124 -2.91 13.56 -7.97
CA LEU A 124 -2.09 12.43 -7.56
C LEU A 124 -0.70 12.96 -7.23
N GLU A 125 -0.25 12.71 -6.01
CA GLU A 125 1.09 13.02 -5.56
C GLU A 125 1.95 11.75 -5.61
N LEU A 126 3.21 11.91 -6.03
CA LEU A 126 4.16 10.80 -6.02
C LEU A 126 4.44 10.38 -4.57
N PRO A 127 4.54 9.06 -4.29
CA PRO A 127 4.80 8.59 -2.95
C PRO A 127 6.20 9.01 -2.53
N ALA A 128 6.28 9.78 -1.45
CA ALA A 128 7.50 10.19 -0.80
C ALA A 128 7.45 9.79 0.68
N GLY A 129 8.62 9.53 1.27
CA GLY A 129 8.70 9.26 2.70
C GLY A 129 8.27 10.48 3.51
N PHE A 130 7.57 10.25 4.63
CA PHE A 130 6.99 11.30 5.45
C PHE A 130 7.17 11.04 6.94
N ASN A 131 7.12 12.11 7.72
CA ASN A 131 7.16 12.04 9.18
C ASN A 131 5.74 11.88 9.74
N VAL A 132 5.58 10.94 10.66
CA VAL A 132 4.38 10.77 11.48
C VAL A 132 4.73 11.14 12.91
N SER A 133 4.11 12.20 13.43
CA SER A 133 4.34 12.67 14.80
C SER A 133 3.21 12.26 15.73
N PHE A 134 3.41 12.43 17.04
CA PHE A 134 2.40 12.13 18.05
C PHE A 134 1.29 13.19 18.13
N ASP A 135 1.69 14.44 17.96
CA ASP A 135 0.88 15.65 17.99
C ASP A 135 0.20 15.93 16.63
N HIS A 136 0.83 15.49 15.53
CA HIS A 136 0.31 15.63 14.18
C HIS A 136 0.16 14.25 13.51
N PRO A 137 -1.02 13.60 13.65
CA PRO A 137 -1.33 12.38 12.91
C PRO A 137 -1.34 12.64 11.40
N TYR A 138 -0.84 11.67 10.63
CA TYR A 138 -0.79 11.73 9.18
C TYR A 138 -2.04 11.07 8.59
N ARG A 139 -2.91 11.87 7.96
CA ARG A 139 -4.06 11.36 7.20
C ARG A 139 -3.57 10.88 5.85
N TYR A 140 -3.96 9.68 5.46
CA TYR A 140 -3.53 9.09 4.20
C TYR A 140 -4.72 8.64 3.36
N HIS A 141 -4.56 8.79 2.05
CA HIS A 141 -5.35 8.14 1.02
C HIS A 141 -4.34 7.62 0.00
N ILE A 142 -3.96 6.37 0.15
CA ILE A 142 -2.87 5.77 -0.61
C ILE A 142 -3.46 4.86 -1.68
N PHE A 143 -3.08 5.10 -2.92
CA PHE A 143 -3.33 4.23 -4.04
C PHE A 143 -2.17 3.25 -4.19
N PHE A 144 -2.47 1.96 -4.16
CA PHE A 144 -1.52 0.86 -4.32
C PHE A 144 -1.79 0.12 -5.62
N SER A 145 -0.73 -0.35 -6.25
CA SER A 145 -0.79 -1.20 -7.44
C SER A 145 0.17 -2.37 -7.34
N ASP A 146 -0.15 -3.45 -8.04
CA ASP A 146 0.73 -4.60 -8.21
C ASP A 146 1.77 -4.29 -9.29
N ARG A 147 3.00 -3.96 -8.88
CA ARG A 147 4.06 -3.56 -9.80
C ARG A 147 4.46 -4.66 -10.79
N GLN A 148 4.38 -5.92 -10.37
CA GLN A 148 4.70 -7.05 -11.25
C GLN A 148 3.68 -7.10 -12.40
N THR A 149 2.40 -7.10 -12.06
CA THR A 149 1.33 -7.15 -13.06
C THR A 149 1.37 -5.93 -13.98
N ARG A 150 1.62 -4.73 -13.43
CA ARG A 150 1.82 -3.52 -14.23
C ARG A 150 2.92 -3.66 -15.28
N THR A 151 4.06 -4.24 -14.90
CA THR A 151 5.20 -4.44 -15.81
C THR A 151 4.83 -5.41 -16.94
N GLU A 152 4.05 -6.44 -16.64
CA GLU A 152 3.57 -7.41 -17.64
C GLU A 152 2.53 -6.81 -18.60
N LEU A 153 1.75 -5.82 -18.14
CA LEU A 153 0.74 -5.12 -18.94
C LEU A 153 1.35 -4.04 -19.85
N GLU A 154 2.50 -3.47 -19.49
CA GLU A 154 3.09 -2.31 -20.15
C GLU A 154 3.30 -2.53 -21.67
N ALA A 155 3.95 -3.63 -22.05
CA ALA A 155 4.27 -3.89 -23.45
C ALA A 155 3.02 -4.13 -24.33
N PRO A 156 2.04 -4.99 -23.95
CA PRO A 156 0.80 -5.13 -24.71
C PRO A 156 0.00 -3.82 -24.83
N LEU A 157 -0.09 -3.04 -23.76
CA LEU A 157 -0.84 -1.77 -23.77
C LEU A 157 -0.15 -0.71 -24.64
N LEU A 158 1.18 -0.65 -24.66
CA LEU A 158 1.92 0.25 -25.54
C LEU A 158 1.71 -0.13 -27.02
N LYS A 159 1.80 -1.43 -27.36
CA LYS A 159 1.51 -1.92 -28.73
C LYS A 159 0.10 -1.55 -29.17
N LEU A 160 -0.88 -1.70 -28.29
CA LEU A 160 -2.27 -1.31 -28.55
C LEU A 160 -2.38 0.18 -28.86
N GLN A 161 -1.77 1.03 -28.02
CA GLN A 161 -1.79 2.48 -28.22
C GLN A 161 -1.18 2.87 -29.57
N GLU A 162 -0.05 2.26 -29.93
CA GLU A 162 0.60 2.48 -31.22
C GLU A 162 -0.23 1.97 -32.41
N ALA A 163 -0.85 0.80 -32.29
CA ALA A 163 -1.74 0.24 -33.30
C ALA A 163 -2.95 1.15 -33.53
N TRP A 164 -3.57 1.63 -32.45
CA TRP A 164 -4.69 2.56 -32.53
C TRP A 164 -4.29 3.88 -33.21
N ARG A 165 -3.15 4.45 -32.82
CA ARG A 165 -2.61 5.67 -33.47
C ARG A 165 -2.38 5.45 -34.96
N ARG A 166 -1.79 4.32 -35.36
CA ARG A 166 -1.58 3.98 -36.78
C ARG A 166 -2.91 3.82 -37.53
N TYR A 167 -3.91 3.20 -36.91
CA TYR A 167 -5.24 3.04 -37.47
C TYR A 167 -5.95 4.40 -37.66
N LEU A 168 -5.86 5.32 -36.69
CA LEU A 168 -6.41 6.66 -36.87
C LEU A 168 -5.74 7.44 -38.01
N ILE A 169 -4.43 7.28 -38.20
CA ILE A 169 -3.70 7.89 -39.32
C ILE A 169 -4.21 7.33 -40.66
N SER A 170 -4.44 6.02 -40.77
CA SER A 170 -4.94 5.43 -42.02
C SER A 170 -6.40 5.81 -42.30
N LYS A 171 -7.19 6.12 -41.26
CA LYS A 171 -8.59 6.56 -41.35
C LYS A 171 -8.77 8.07 -41.43
N ARG A 172 -7.70 8.85 -41.53
CA ARG A 172 -7.75 10.33 -41.51
C ARG A 172 -8.76 10.93 -42.49
N ASP A 173 -8.79 10.46 -43.72
CA ASP A 173 -9.71 11.00 -44.74
C ASP A 173 -11.17 10.65 -44.46
N GLU A 174 -11.41 9.47 -43.88
CA GLU A 174 -12.74 9.04 -43.46
C GLU A 174 -13.23 9.86 -42.26
N ILE A 175 -12.35 10.15 -41.30
CA ILE A 175 -12.62 11.04 -40.17
C ILE A 175 -12.96 12.44 -40.66
N ALA A 176 -12.19 12.98 -41.60
CA ALA A 176 -12.47 14.30 -42.18
C ALA A 176 -13.83 14.35 -42.90
N LYS A 177 -14.24 13.26 -43.55
CA LYS A 177 -15.57 13.14 -44.17
C LYS A 177 -16.69 13.02 -43.13
N GLY A 178 -16.50 12.18 -42.11
CA GLY A 178 -17.47 11.96 -41.03
C GLY A 178 -17.82 13.26 -40.28
N LEU A 179 -16.81 14.11 -40.04
CA LEU A 179 -16.98 15.40 -39.37
C LEU A 179 -17.81 16.43 -40.16
N ASN A 180 -18.06 16.22 -41.45
CA ASN A 180 -18.99 17.06 -42.22
C ASN A 180 -20.46 16.69 -41.95
N THR A 181 -20.73 15.62 -41.20
CA THR A 181 -22.09 15.21 -40.81
C THR A 181 -22.57 16.06 -39.63
N PRO A 182 -23.74 16.73 -39.73
CA PRO A 182 -24.27 17.52 -38.63
C PRO A 182 -24.41 16.72 -37.33
N GLY A 183 -23.87 17.26 -36.23
CA GLY A 183 -23.97 16.66 -34.90
C GLY A 183 -22.90 15.62 -34.55
N GLN A 184 -21.98 15.28 -35.46
CA GLN A 184 -20.82 14.46 -35.12
C GLN A 184 -19.66 15.29 -34.58
N THR A 185 -19.03 14.77 -33.53
CA THR A 185 -17.77 15.28 -32.99
C THR A 185 -16.64 14.31 -33.30
N GLN A 186 -15.40 14.77 -33.26
CA GLN A 186 -14.25 13.88 -33.45
C GLN A 186 -14.22 12.76 -32.40
N GLU A 187 -14.58 13.04 -31.15
CA GLU A 187 -14.66 12.04 -30.08
C GLU A 187 -15.73 10.97 -30.37
N THR A 188 -16.93 11.38 -30.77
CA THR A 188 -18.02 10.43 -31.04
C THR A 188 -17.75 9.58 -32.27
N PHE A 189 -17.14 10.16 -33.31
CA PHE A 189 -16.77 9.40 -34.51
C PHE A 189 -15.58 8.45 -34.27
N THR A 190 -14.56 8.89 -33.53
CA THR A 190 -13.41 8.01 -33.20
C THR A 190 -13.82 6.87 -32.26
N ALA A 191 -14.72 7.12 -31.31
CA ALA A 191 -15.33 6.07 -30.50
C ALA A 191 -16.11 5.06 -31.35
N TYR A 192 -16.87 5.54 -32.34
CA TYR A 192 -17.56 4.66 -33.29
C TYR A 192 -16.58 3.77 -34.08
N LEU A 193 -15.51 4.34 -34.63
CA LEU A 193 -14.49 3.55 -35.36
C LEU A 193 -13.81 2.51 -34.46
N TYR A 194 -13.57 2.88 -33.19
CA TYR A 194 -13.04 1.95 -32.20
C TYR A 194 -13.98 0.75 -32.00
N ASP A 195 -15.27 1.00 -31.70
CA ASP A 195 -16.25 -0.04 -31.36
C ASP A 195 -16.70 -0.90 -32.55
N SER A 196 -16.79 -0.30 -33.74
CA SER A 196 -17.31 -0.94 -34.94
C SER A 196 -16.26 -1.71 -35.73
N GLU A 197 -15.01 -1.22 -35.75
CA GLU A 197 -13.96 -1.77 -36.60
C GLU A 197 -12.72 -2.19 -35.82
N PHE A 198 -12.06 -1.26 -35.13
CA PHE A 198 -10.72 -1.51 -34.60
C PHE A 198 -10.71 -2.59 -33.51
N ALA A 199 -11.61 -2.49 -32.53
CA ALA A 199 -11.71 -3.45 -31.43
C ALA A 199 -12.09 -4.88 -31.88
N ARG A 200 -12.65 -5.03 -33.08
CA ARG A 200 -13.06 -6.34 -33.62
C ARG A 200 -12.00 -6.99 -34.51
N ASN A 201 -11.15 -6.16 -35.12
CA ASN A 201 -10.25 -6.60 -36.19
C ASN A 201 -8.76 -6.50 -35.81
N SER A 202 -8.41 -5.72 -34.79
CA SER A 202 -7.00 -5.56 -34.37
C SER A 202 -6.53 -6.76 -33.56
N SER A 203 -5.44 -7.38 -34.02
CA SER A 203 -4.74 -8.42 -33.26
C SER A 203 -4.16 -7.88 -31.96
N GLU A 204 -3.65 -6.65 -31.95
CA GLU A 204 -3.08 -6.00 -30.77
C GLU A 204 -4.14 -5.70 -29.71
N HIS A 205 -5.36 -5.36 -30.13
CA HIS A 205 -6.51 -5.22 -29.23
C HIS A 205 -6.87 -6.54 -28.56
N HIS A 206 -6.99 -7.61 -29.35
CA HIS A 206 -7.26 -8.95 -28.80
C HIS A 206 -6.12 -9.45 -27.89
N GLU A 207 -4.85 -9.21 -28.25
CA GLU A 207 -3.69 -9.52 -27.39
C GLU A 207 -3.79 -8.78 -26.05
N ALA A 208 -4.03 -7.47 -26.08
CA ALA A 208 -4.16 -6.66 -24.87
C ALA A 208 -5.36 -7.08 -24.01
N TRP A 209 -6.51 -7.38 -24.61
CA TRP A 209 -7.68 -7.93 -23.93
C TRP A 209 -7.37 -9.25 -23.22
N ASP A 210 -6.71 -10.18 -23.91
CA ASP A 210 -6.32 -11.48 -23.37
C ASP A 210 -5.38 -11.32 -22.18
N VAL A 211 -4.38 -10.43 -22.26
CA VAL A 211 -3.49 -10.20 -21.12
C VAL A 211 -4.24 -9.54 -19.97
N LEU A 212 -5.04 -8.50 -20.22
CA LEU A 212 -5.79 -7.80 -19.18
C LEU A 212 -6.75 -8.75 -18.43
N THR A 213 -7.46 -9.61 -19.15
CA THR A 213 -8.40 -10.55 -18.54
C THR A 213 -7.69 -11.66 -17.76
N ARG A 214 -6.57 -12.19 -18.26
CA ARG A 214 -5.78 -13.23 -17.57
C ARG A 214 -5.07 -12.72 -16.31
N ARG A 215 -4.69 -11.45 -16.29
CA ARG A 215 -3.97 -10.83 -15.16
C ARG A 215 -4.88 -10.20 -14.11
N ASN A 216 -6.17 -10.07 -14.39
CA ASN A 216 -7.14 -9.73 -13.36
C ASN A 216 -7.39 -10.96 -12.48
N TYR A 217 -6.82 -10.94 -11.28
CA TYR A 217 -7.03 -11.98 -10.29
C TYR A 217 -8.09 -11.63 -9.25
N TRP A 218 -8.85 -10.54 -9.37
CA TRP A 218 -9.97 -10.36 -8.44
C TRP A 218 -11.01 -11.45 -8.66
N ASP A 219 -11.53 -12.03 -7.59
CA ASP A 219 -12.65 -12.97 -7.57
C ASP A 219 -13.53 -12.76 -6.32
N GLY A 220 -14.76 -13.28 -6.36
CA GLY A 220 -15.62 -13.29 -5.18
C GLY A 220 -15.01 -14.11 -4.05
N GLY A 221 -15.06 -13.60 -2.82
CA GLY A 221 -14.53 -14.31 -1.64
C GLY A 221 -13.85 -13.41 -0.61
N SER A 222 -13.25 -14.05 0.39
CA SER A 222 -12.55 -13.38 1.49
C SER A 222 -11.06 -13.19 1.23
N TYR A 223 -10.55 -12.04 1.64
CA TYR A 223 -9.18 -11.62 1.49
C TYR A 223 -8.63 -11.20 2.85
N ARG A 224 -7.36 -11.54 3.11
CA ARG A 224 -6.59 -11.00 4.22
C ARG A 224 -5.63 -9.95 3.68
N LEU A 225 -5.67 -8.77 4.25
CA LEU A 225 -4.81 -7.65 3.89
C LEU A 225 -3.84 -7.39 5.03
N ARG A 226 -2.54 -7.43 4.74
CA ARG A 226 -1.46 -7.05 5.66
C ARG A 226 -0.79 -5.77 5.17
N PHE A 227 -1.00 -4.69 5.91
CA PHE A 227 -0.37 -3.40 5.71
C PHE A 227 0.95 -3.36 6.46
N VAL A 228 2.04 -2.99 5.79
CA VAL A 228 3.38 -2.88 6.39
C VAL A 228 3.97 -1.52 6.07
N ALA A 229 4.22 -0.70 7.09
CA ALA A 229 4.93 0.57 6.99
C ALA A 229 6.38 0.39 7.45
N GLN A 230 7.32 0.56 6.52
CA GLN A 230 8.75 0.53 6.78
C GLN A 230 9.22 1.86 7.34
N THR A 231 9.99 1.81 8.42
CA THR A 231 10.45 3.01 9.14
C THR A 231 11.96 3.11 9.16
N SER A 232 12.51 4.34 9.20
CA SER A 232 13.98 4.56 9.18
C SER A 232 14.68 4.38 10.53
N ALA A 233 13.93 4.17 11.62
CA ALA A 233 14.51 3.89 12.94
C ALA A 233 14.89 2.39 13.04
N PRO A 234 15.94 2.03 13.80
CA PRO A 234 16.68 0.80 13.54
C PRO A 234 15.88 -0.50 13.54
N GLU A 235 14.79 -0.64 14.29
CA GLU A 235 14.11 -1.94 14.40
C GLU A 235 12.62 -1.82 14.77
N ARG A 236 11.75 -1.57 13.79
CA ARG A 236 10.40 -2.18 13.69
C ARG A 236 9.66 -1.61 12.49
N ASP A 237 9.43 -2.47 11.50
CA ASP A 237 8.32 -2.26 10.58
C ASP A 237 7.03 -2.31 11.39
N PHE A 238 6.13 -1.37 11.11
CA PHE A 238 4.78 -1.44 11.64
C PHE A 238 3.95 -2.32 10.73
N ALA A 239 3.26 -3.31 11.29
CA ALA A 239 2.33 -4.16 10.55
C ALA A 239 0.93 -4.10 11.17
N ALA A 240 -0.09 -4.07 10.31
CA ALA A 240 -1.49 -4.24 10.67
C ALA A 240 -2.14 -5.21 9.70
N GLU A 241 -3.08 -6.02 10.19
CA GLU A 241 -3.79 -7.01 9.39
C GLU A 241 -5.29 -6.82 9.54
N TRP A 242 -6.01 -6.89 8.42
CA TRP A 242 -7.46 -6.80 8.34
C TRP A 242 -7.98 -7.85 7.35
N SER A 243 -9.27 -8.12 7.39
CA SER A 243 -9.93 -8.89 6.34
C SER A 243 -11.01 -8.07 5.66
N PHE A 244 -11.38 -8.48 4.46
CA PHE A 244 -12.54 -7.97 3.75
C PHE A 244 -13.03 -9.04 2.77
N SER A 245 -14.25 -8.89 2.29
CA SER A 245 -14.84 -9.79 1.31
C SER A 245 -15.33 -9.03 0.08
N LEU A 246 -15.21 -9.66 -1.08
CA LEU A 246 -15.78 -9.20 -2.33
C LEU A 246 -16.96 -10.10 -2.70
N THR A 247 -18.05 -9.49 -3.14
CA THR A 247 -19.19 -10.23 -3.68
C THR A 247 -18.93 -10.66 -5.13
N GLU A 248 -19.70 -11.62 -5.64
CA GLU A 248 -19.66 -11.98 -7.06
C GLU A 248 -20.06 -10.81 -7.96
N GLN A 249 -20.97 -9.94 -7.49
CA GLN A 249 -21.35 -8.74 -8.22
C GLN A 249 -20.18 -7.75 -8.34
N ASP A 250 -19.40 -7.59 -7.26
CA ASP A 250 -18.18 -6.77 -7.28
C ASP A 250 -17.20 -7.31 -8.32
N PHE A 251 -16.94 -8.62 -8.31
CA PHE A 251 -16.08 -9.27 -9.27
C PHE A 251 -16.52 -9.04 -10.73
N GLU A 252 -17.80 -9.25 -11.04
CA GLU A 252 -18.32 -9.04 -12.39
C GLU A 252 -18.17 -7.59 -12.86
N ALA A 253 -18.39 -6.62 -11.97
CA ALA A 253 -18.15 -5.20 -12.28
C ALA A 253 -16.65 -4.91 -12.51
N LEU A 254 -15.78 -5.44 -11.65
CA LEU A 254 -14.33 -5.27 -11.79
C LEU A 254 -13.77 -5.89 -13.08
N ARG A 255 -14.36 -6.98 -13.57
CA ARG A 255 -13.98 -7.59 -14.85
C ARG A 255 -14.21 -6.66 -16.04
N LEU A 256 -15.24 -5.83 -16.00
CA LEU A 256 -15.54 -4.85 -17.05
C LEU A 256 -14.47 -3.76 -17.16
N ASN A 257 -13.64 -3.56 -16.13
CA ASN A 257 -12.53 -2.61 -16.18
C ASN A 257 -11.46 -2.98 -17.22
N ALA A 258 -11.40 -4.24 -17.68
CA ALA A 258 -10.56 -4.59 -18.81
C ALA A 258 -11.01 -3.83 -20.08
N VAL A 259 -12.32 -3.74 -20.33
CA VAL A 259 -12.88 -2.96 -21.45
C VAL A 259 -12.59 -1.47 -21.25
N SER A 260 -12.83 -0.96 -20.03
CA SER A 260 -12.55 0.44 -19.69
C SER A 260 -11.09 0.81 -19.90
N THR A 261 -10.16 -0.09 -19.55
CA THR A 261 -8.72 0.13 -19.75
C THR A 261 -8.36 0.21 -21.22
N LEU A 262 -8.88 -0.70 -22.06
CA LEU A 262 -8.64 -0.65 -23.51
C LEU A 262 -9.18 0.66 -24.13
N ARG A 263 -10.37 1.10 -23.69
CA ARG A 263 -10.97 2.37 -24.11
C ARG A 263 -10.20 3.57 -23.58
N GLU A 264 -9.67 3.55 -22.37
CA GLU A 264 -8.82 4.62 -21.85
C GLU A 264 -7.57 4.79 -22.72
N ILE A 265 -6.87 3.69 -23.00
CA ILE A 265 -5.63 3.71 -23.78
C ILE A 265 -5.86 4.23 -25.20
N CYS A 266 -6.99 3.91 -25.81
CA CYS A 266 -7.29 4.32 -27.19
C CYS A 266 -8.00 5.68 -27.28
N LEU A 267 -9.02 5.89 -26.45
CA LEU A 267 -9.95 7.02 -26.55
C LEU A 267 -9.76 8.08 -25.46
N GLY A 268 -8.95 7.82 -24.44
CA GLY A 268 -8.82 8.69 -23.26
C GLY A 268 -10.08 8.71 -22.36
N GLN A 269 -11.02 7.78 -22.58
CA GLN A 269 -12.26 7.69 -21.81
C GLN A 269 -12.05 6.84 -20.56
N VAL A 270 -12.22 7.44 -19.37
CA VAL A 270 -12.02 6.76 -18.09
C VAL A 270 -13.38 6.52 -17.42
N GLN A 271 -13.80 5.26 -17.38
CA GLN A 271 -14.98 4.83 -16.60
C GLN A 271 -14.67 3.51 -15.90
N TYR A 272 -14.09 3.61 -14.72
CA TYR A 272 -13.75 2.45 -13.90
C TYR A 272 -14.85 2.12 -12.88
N PHE A 273 -15.05 0.83 -12.69
CA PHE A 273 -15.81 0.26 -11.60
C PHE A 273 -14.90 0.04 -10.39
N PHE A 274 -15.47 0.27 -9.22
CA PHE A 274 -14.79 0.14 -7.94
C PHE A 274 -15.67 -0.68 -7.01
N ALA A 275 -15.08 -1.69 -6.37
CA ALA A 275 -15.72 -2.36 -5.25
C ALA A 275 -15.32 -1.65 -3.96
N LEU A 276 -16.28 -1.46 -3.06
CA LEU A 276 -16.10 -0.72 -1.82
C LEU A 276 -16.46 -1.60 -0.61
N PRO A 277 -15.67 -2.63 -0.30
CA PRO A 277 -15.91 -3.47 0.87
C PRO A 277 -15.56 -2.75 2.18
N ASP A 278 -16.30 -3.12 3.22
CA ASP A 278 -16.04 -2.69 4.60
C ASP A 278 -14.90 -3.52 5.22
N TYR A 279 -14.24 -2.95 6.23
CA TYR A 279 -13.23 -3.68 7.00
C TYR A 279 -13.91 -4.65 7.97
N GLU A 280 -13.49 -5.91 7.95
CA GLU A 280 -13.88 -6.94 8.93
C GLU A 280 -12.95 -6.97 10.16
#